data_AF-Z9JSA2-F1
#
_entry.id   AF-Z9JSA2-F1
#
_cell.length_a   1.000
_cell.length_b   1.000
_cell.length_c   1.000
_cell.angle_alpha   90.00
_cell.angle_beta   90.00
_cell.angle_gamma   90.00
#
_symmetry.space_group_name_H-M   'P 1'
#
loop_
_entity.id
_entity.type
_entity.pdbx_description
1 polymer ?
#
loop_
_entity_poly.entity_id
_entity_poly.type
_entity_poly.pdbx_seq_one_letter_code
_entity_poly.pdbx_strand_id
1 'polypeptide(L)'
;MRRTLGRILERSAFAHPRTALISGTVLLGLMVGCSAVPVPYVIEQPGPAIDVLGQYQDEDIISIEGHETYPSDGKLMMTTVSVDGGPGYTVTAAEVVLAWFDRSRAVFPRELLFPEGRTREDVTLENTVQMSTSQQGAVAVALDELGIPYERTVVVAGIEDGAASADVLEAGDEILAVRGERTADAAATQQLVARSVPGEEIALTVRRGGEDLELSVPTREVDGTARMGVVLADGYEFPFDVGISVGDIGGPSAGLMFSLSVYDELTEGALPGGREIAGTGTIAEDGAVGPIGGIRQKMIGARDAGADYFLAPGQNCDEVAGNVPSGLQVVRVDTFDQALEATESIAATGTVDGLPTCEGS
;
A
#
# COMPACT_ATOMS: atom_id res chain seq x y z
N MET A 1 -20.15 72.46 11.77
CA MET A 1 -20.10 71.08 11.21
C MET A 1 -19.47 70.00 12.11
N ARG A 2 -19.03 70.27 13.35
CA ARG A 2 -18.46 69.24 14.26
C ARG A 2 -19.41 68.73 15.37
N ARG A 3 -20.64 69.25 15.47
CA ARG A 3 -21.60 68.87 16.54
C ARG A 3 -22.70 67.89 16.12
N THR A 4 -22.74 67.50 14.83
CA THR A 4 -23.78 66.61 14.30
C THR A 4 -23.28 65.18 14.06
N LEU A 5 -21.97 64.96 13.94
CA LEU A 5 -21.37 63.62 13.80
C LEU A 5 -21.27 62.85 15.13
N GLY A 6 -21.23 63.55 16.28
CA GLY A 6 -21.09 62.91 17.59
C GLY A 6 -22.32 62.14 18.09
N ARG A 7 -23.50 62.37 17.49
CA ARG A 7 -24.76 61.70 17.93
C ARG A 7 -25.16 60.50 17.08
N ILE A 8 -24.46 60.23 15.97
CA ILE A 8 -24.75 59.08 15.10
C ILE A 8 -23.92 57.86 15.53
N LEU A 9 -22.76 58.08 16.18
CA LEU A 9 -21.90 57.01 16.68
C LEU A 9 -22.26 56.52 18.11
N GLU A 10 -23.09 57.25 18.86
CA GLU A 10 -23.56 56.82 20.20
C GLU A 10 -24.81 55.92 20.18
N ARG A 11 -25.46 55.72 19.01
CA ARG A 11 -26.68 54.89 18.89
C ARG A 11 -26.52 53.61 18.06
N SER A 12 -25.34 53.37 17.50
CA SER A 12 -25.00 52.11 16.82
C SER A 12 -24.16 51.17 17.68
N ALA A 13 -23.98 51.46 18.97
CA ALA A 13 -23.46 50.49 19.92
C ALA A 13 -24.60 49.53 20.29
N PHE A 14 -24.56 48.32 19.70
CA PHE A 14 -25.39 47.15 20.04
C PHE A 14 -26.62 47.48 20.88
N ALA A 15 -27.74 47.80 20.25
CA ALA A 15 -28.94 48.27 20.93
C ALA A 15 -29.37 47.36 22.10
N HIS A 16 -29.00 46.07 22.09
CA HIS A 16 -29.25 45.11 23.16
C HIS A 16 -27.98 44.26 23.44
N PRO A 17 -27.07 44.69 24.34
CA PRO A 17 -25.82 43.96 24.63
C PRO A 17 -26.09 42.54 25.17
N ARG A 18 -27.25 42.34 25.83
CA ARG A 18 -27.70 41.03 26.32
C ARG A 18 -28.11 40.08 25.19
N THR A 19 -28.83 40.56 24.17
CA THR A 19 -29.21 39.69 23.04
C THR A 19 -27.99 39.41 22.15
N ALA A 20 -27.06 40.35 22.03
CA ALA A 20 -25.79 40.13 21.35
C ALA A 20 -24.94 39.08 22.06
N LEU A 21 -24.84 39.16 23.40
CA LEU A 21 -24.15 38.16 24.22
C LEU A 21 -24.82 36.79 24.11
N ILE A 22 -26.15 36.70 24.26
CA ILE A 22 -26.90 35.45 24.15
C ILE A 22 -26.75 34.84 22.75
N SER A 23 -26.89 35.64 21.70
CA SER A 23 -26.75 35.17 20.31
C SER A 23 -25.32 34.70 20.02
N GLY A 24 -24.31 35.40 20.55
CA GLY A 24 -22.91 35.00 20.46
C GLY A 24 -22.62 33.68 21.19
N THR A 25 -23.15 33.51 22.41
CA THR A 25 -23.01 32.26 23.16
C THR A 25 -23.73 31.09 22.49
N VAL A 26 -24.94 31.31 21.95
CA VAL A 26 -25.68 30.29 21.19
C VAL A 26 -24.94 29.92 19.91
N LEU A 27 -24.44 30.90 19.16
CA LEU A 27 -23.66 30.65 17.95
C LEU A 27 -22.36 29.90 18.26
N LEU A 28 -21.65 30.29 19.31
CA LEU A 28 -20.45 29.59 19.77
C LEU A 28 -20.78 28.15 20.20
N GLY A 29 -21.88 27.96 20.94
CA GLY A 29 -22.36 26.63 21.32
C GLY A 29 -22.71 25.76 20.11
N LEU A 30 -23.33 26.33 19.08
CA LEU A 30 -23.62 25.64 17.82
C LEU A 30 -22.36 25.32 17.03
N MET A 31 -21.39 26.25 16.95
CA MET A 31 -20.11 25.97 16.28
C MET A 31 -19.34 24.86 16.98
N VAL A 32 -19.25 24.90 18.31
CA VAL A 32 -18.60 23.84 19.11
C VAL A 32 -19.36 22.52 18.94
N GLY A 33 -20.69 22.55 18.97
CA GLY A 33 -21.51 21.36 18.73
C GLY A 33 -21.29 20.75 17.35
N CYS A 34 -21.30 21.56 16.29
CA CYS A 34 -21.03 21.12 14.91
C CYS A 34 -19.59 20.65 14.72
N SER A 35 -18.63 21.21 15.46
CA SER A 35 -17.22 20.86 15.34
C SER A 35 -16.91 19.44 15.78
N ALA A 36 -17.73 18.86 16.67
CA ALA A 36 -17.59 17.50 17.19
C ALA A 36 -18.37 16.45 16.38
N VAL A 37 -19.09 16.86 15.33
CA VAL A 37 -19.88 15.94 14.51
C VAL A 37 -18.95 15.14 13.59
N PRO A 38 -19.07 13.79 13.56
CA PRO A 38 -18.39 12.95 12.58
C PRO A 38 -18.75 13.35 11.15
N VAL A 39 -17.75 13.44 10.28
CA VAL A 39 -17.93 13.79 8.86
C VAL A 39 -17.38 12.69 7.95
N PRO A 40 -17.93 12.49 6.74
CA PRO A 40 -17.52 11.42 5.82
C PRO A 40 -16.27 11.82 5.02
N TYR A 41 -15.20 12.17 5.74
CA TYR A 41 -13.90 12.52 5.16
C TYR A 41 -12.82 11.64 5.76
N VAL A 42 -11.70 11.55 5.06
CA VAL A 42 -10.49 10.90 5.53
C VAL A 42 -9.33 11.89 5.47
N ILE A 43 -8.41 11.76 6.42
CA ILE A 43 -7.20 12.59 6.50
C ILE A 43 -6.01 11.66 6.30
N GLU A 44 -5.31 11.85 5.18
CA GLU A 44 -4.05 11.16 4.88
C GLU A 44 -2.88 12.01 5.35
N GLN A 45 -1.93 11.41 6.06
CA GLN A 45 -0.76 12.08 6.63
C GLN A 45 0.48 11.19 6.52
N PRO A 46 1.70 11.76 6.65
CA PRO A 46 2.94 10.99 6.59
C PRO A 46 2.92 9.83 7.59
N GLY A 47 3.20 8.62 7.10
CA GLY A 47 3.46 7.46 7.95
C GLY A 47 4.97 7.29 8.22
N PRO A 48 5.36 6.32 9.06
CA PRO A 48 6.75 5.98 9.25
C PRO A 48 7.40 5.51 7.94
N ALA A 49 8.69 5.83 7.80
CA ALA A 49 9.58 5.12 6.89
C ALA A 49 10.36 4.06 7.69
N ILE A 50 10.41 2.84 7.17
CA ILE A 50 10.92 1.67 7.88
C ILE A 50 12.04 1.07 7.05
N ASP A 51 13.20 0.91 7.67
CA ASP A 51 14.37 0.27 7.07
C ASP A 51 14.14 -1.24 6.95
N VAL A 52 13.98 -1.70 5.71
CA VAL A 52 13.64 -3.07 5.34
C VAL A 52 14.82 -4.04 5.57
N LEU A 53 16.05 -3.53 5.56
CA LEU A 53 17.27 -4.29 5.88
C LEU A 53 17.48 -4.43 7.40
N GLY A 54 16.61 -3.83 8.21
CA GLY A 54 16.71 -3.80 9.65
C GLY A 54 15.69 -4.72 10.34
N GLN A 55 15.39 -4.35 11.59
CA GLN A 55 14.45 -5.06 12.45
C GLN A 55 13.18 -4.25 12.69
N TYR A 56 12.05 -4.95 12.79
CA TYR A 56 10.77 -4.40 13.20
C TYR A 56 10.21 -5.23 14.36
N GLN A 57 9.99 -4.60 15.51
CA GLN A 57 9.51 -5.27 16.74
C GLN A 57 10.41 -6.43 17.21
N ASP A 58 11.73 -6.24 17.17
CA ASP A 58 12.75 -7.22 17.57
C ASP A 58 12.85 -8.48 16.66
N GLU A 59 12.23 -8.44 15.47
CA GLU A 59 12.33 -9.47 14.43
C GLU A 59 12.94 -8.85 13.15
N ASP A 60 13.77 -9.61 12.44
CA ASP A 60 14.30 -9.19 11.14
C ASP A 60 13.15 -9.06 10.13
N ILE A 61 13.12 -7.95 9.39
CA ILE A 61 12.04 -7.72 8.41
C ILE A 61 12.17 -8.70 7.26
N ILE A 62 13.40 -8.98 6.82
CA ILE A 62 13.69 -10.01 5.83
C ILE A 62 14.42 -11.16 6.51
N SER A 63 13.92 -12.37 6.32
CA SER A 63 14.61 -13.59 6.73
C SER A 63 14.82 -14.49 5.52
N ILE A 64 16.03 -15.02 5.35
CA ILE A 64 16.35 -15.96 4.28
C ILE A 64 17.01 -17.19 4.93
N GLU A 65 16.41 -18.35 4.75
CA GLU A 65 16.93 -19.63 5.25
C GLU A 65 17.19 -20.59 4.09
N GLY A 66 18.29 -21.33 4.14
CA GLY A 66 18.66 -22.28 3.09
C GLY A 66 19.43 -21.70 1.90
N HIS A 67 19.81 -20.41 1.97
CA HIS A 67 20.70 -19.75 1.02
C HIS A 67 21.75 -18.89 1.74
N GLU A 68 22.86 -18.59 1.08
CA GLU A 68 23.87 -17.65 1.59
C GLU A 68 23.32 -16.22 1.54
N THR A 69 23.53 -15.46 2.61
CA THR A 69 23.19 -14.03 2.68
C THR A 69 24.42 -13.17 3.01
N TYR A 70 24.34 -11.89 2.67
CA TYR A 70 25.44 -10.96 2.79
C TYR A 70 25.07 -9.74 3.65
N PRO A 71 25.98 -9.26 4.51
CA PRO A 71 25.71 -8.09 5.32
C PRO A 71 25.65 -6.82 4.47
N SER A 72 24.67 -5.98 4.76
CA SER A 72 24.52 -4.66 4.13
C SER A 72 24.97 -3.51 5.04
N ASP A 73 25.27 -2.38 4.42
CA ASP A 73 25.61 -1.10 5.07
C ASP A 73 24.78 0.01 4.43
N GLY A 74 24.16 0.85 5.26
CA GLY A 74 23.14 1.82 4.85
C GLY A 74 21.72 1.32 5.13
N LYS A 75 20.73 1.94 4.48
CA LYS A 75 19.31 1.67 4.71
C LYS A 75 18.52 1.67 3.41
N LEU A 76 17.59 0.73 3.29
CA LEU A 76 16.56 0.72 2.26
C LEU A 76 15.21 0.87 2.94
N MET A 77 14.64 2.08 2.90
CA MET A 77 13.44 2.41 3.63
C MET A 77 12.19 2.32 2.75
N MET A 78 11.25 1.46 3.12
CA MET A 78 9.89 1.56 2.61
C MET A 78 9.13 2.69 3.29
N THR A 79 8.16 3.28 2.61
CA THR A 79 7.35 4.39 3.14
C THR A 79 5.88 4.08 3.20
N THR A 80 5.23 4.59 4.24
CA THR A 80 3.80 4.37 4.51
C THR A 80 3.04 5.69 4.58
N VAL A 81 1.72 5.59 4.53
CA VAL A 81 0.80 6.70 4.84
C VAL A 81 -0.12 6.26 5.97
N SER A 82 -0.48 7.21 6.84
CA SER A 82 -1.50 6.99 7.87
C SER A 82 -2.81 7.64 7.42
N VAL A 83 -3.93 6.93 7.58
CA VAL A 83 -5.25 7.40 7.17
C VAL A 83 -6.19 7.42 8.37
N ASP A 84 -6.63 8.62 8.76
CA ASP A 84 -7.69 8.81 9.75
C ASP A 84 -9.06 8.88 9.06
N GLY A 85 -10.12 8.33 9.67
CA GLY A 85 -11.50 8.43 9.15
C GLY A 85 -12.01 7.24 8.31
N GLY A 86 -11.22 6.15 8.24
CA GLY A 86 -11.59 4.92 7.52
C GLY A 86 -12.71 4.09 8.18
N PRO A 87 -13.07 2.91 7.65
CA PRO A 87 -14.10 2.04 8.26
C PRO A 87 -13.80 1.73 9.74
N GLY A 88 -14.74 2.09 10.63
CA GLY A 88 -14.61 1.92 12.07
C GLY A 88 -13.97 3.10 12.82
N TYR A 89 -13.45 4.12 12.12
CA TYR A 89 -12.86 5.32 12.71
C TYR A 89 -13.45 6.57 12.06
N THR A 90 -13.77 7.60 12.84
CA THR A 90 -14.38 8.83 12.32
C THR A 90 -13.52 10.03 12.64
N VAL A 91 -13.42 10.97 11.70
CA VAL A 91 -12.88 12.31 11.93
C VAL A 91 -14.02 13.31 12.11
N THR A 92 -13.74 14.36 12.86
CA THR A 92 -14.67 15.45 13.16
C THR A 92 -14.50 16.60 12.17
N ALA A 93 -15.53 17.46 12.07
CA ALA A 93 -15.46 18.65 11.22
C ALA A 93 -14.29 19.59 11.59
N ALA A 94 -13.93 19.69 12.88
CA ALA A 94 -12.77 20.48 13.29
C ALA A 94 -11.46 19.90 12.79
N GLU A 95 -11.25 18.59 12.91
CA GLU A 95 -10.03 17.92 12.46
C GLU A 95 -9.81 18.09 10.96
N VAL A 96 -10.88 17.96 10.17
CA VAL A 96 -10.83 18.17 8.71
C VAL A 96 -10.45 19.61 8.36
N VAL A 97 -11.08 20.60 9.01
CA VAL A 97 -10.76 22.02 8.75
C VAL A 97 -9.33 22.34 9.15
N LEU A 98 -8.85 21.81 10.28
CA LEU A 98 -7.47 22.00 10.72
C LEU A 98 -6.47 21.35 9.75
N ALA A 99 -6.79 20.17 9.22
CA ALA A 99 -5.93 19.47 8.27
C ALA A 99 -5.70 20.27 6.97
N TRP A 100 -6.66 21.09 6.51
CA TRP A 100 -6.46 21.95 5.35
C TRP A 100 -5.40 23.04 5.52
N PHE A 101 -5.00 23.36 6.76
CA PHE A 101 -3.93 24.32 7.03
C PHE A 101 -2.55 23.65 7.18
N ASP A 102 -2.49 22.32 7.20
CA ASP A 102 -1.26 21.54 7.29
C ASP A 102 -0.91 20.97 5.91
N ARG A 103 0.20 21.42 5.32
CA ARG A 103 0.64 20.99 3.99
C ARG A 103 1.09 19.52 3.93
N SER A 104 1.36 18.91 5.09
CA SER A 104 1.69 17.49 5.16
C SER A 104 0.45 16.60 5.09
N ARG A 105 -0.76 17.15 5.26
CA ARG A 105 -2.01 16.39 5.31
C ARG A 105 -2.83 16.61 4.05
N ALA A 106 -3.46 15.55 3.58
CA ALA A 106 -4.45 15.62 2.50
C ALA A 106 -5.81 15.16 3.02
N VAL A 107 -6.86 15.83 2.55
CA VAL A 107 -8.25 15.54 2.94
C VAL A 107 -8.99 15.04 1.72
N PHE A 108 -9.59 13.86 1.82
CA PHE A 108 -10.38 13.26 0.76
C PHE A 108 -11.79 12.92 1.25
N PRO A 109 -12.80 12.90 0.36
CA PRO A 109 -14.07 12.26 0.68
C PRO A 109 -13.83 10.79 1.01
N ARG A 110 -14.49 10.27 2.05
CA ARG A 110 -14.31 8.88 2.49
C ARG A 110 -14.59 7.88 1.36
N GLU A 111 -15.62 8.13 0.56
CA GLU A 111 -16.02 7.23 -0.53
C GLU A 111 -14.93 7.08 -1.62
N LEU A 112 -13.99 8.03 -1.71
CA LEU A 112 -12.90 7.99 -2.69
C LEU A 112 -11.88 6.90 -2.35
N LEU A 113 -11.59 6.69 -1.06
CA LEU A 113 -10.64 5.68 -0.59
C LEU A 113 -11.33 4.39 -0.10
N PHE A 114 -12.56 4.52 0.39
CA PHE A 114 -13.33 3.40 0.95
C PHE A 114 -14.75 3.42 0.37
N PRO A 115 -15.00 2.68 -0.73
CA PRO A 115 -16.33 2.57 -1.34
C PRO A 115 -17.40 2.17 -0.33
N GLU A 116 -18.65 2.62 -0.55
CA GLU A 116 -19.76 2.32 0.35
C GLU A 116 -19.98 0.81 0.52
N GLY A 117 -20.34 0.38 1.73
CA GLY A 117 -20.62 -1.01 2.05
C GLY A 117 -19.41 -1.87 2.43
N ARG A 118 -18.18 -1.34 2.34
CA ARG A 118 -16.97 -2.03 2.83
C ARG A 118 -16.88 -1.95 4.35
N THR A 119 -16.74 -3.11 5.00
CA THR A 119 -16.45 -3.19 6.43
C THR A 119 -14.95 -3.00 6.69
N ARG A 120 -14.59 -2.80 7.96
CA ARG A 120 -13.16 -2.75 8.35
C ARG A 120 -12.47 -4.09 8.08
N GLU A 121 -13.16 -5.19 8.32
CA GLU A 121 -12.65 -6.53 8.11
C GLU A 121 -12.37 -6.79 6.63
N ASP A 122 -13.27 -6.36 5.73
CA ASP A 122 -13.05 -6.45 4.28
C ASP A 122 -11.79 -5.71 3.83
N VAL A 123 -11.58 -4.49 4.33
CA VAL A 123 -10.42 -3.66 3.97
C VAL A 123 -9.13 -4.26 4.53
N THR A 124 -9.16 -4.77 5.77
CA THR A 124 -7.99 -5.43 6.37
C THR A 124 -7.63 -6.70 5.60
N LEU A 125 -8.61 -7.56 5.28
CA LEU A 125 -8.38 -8.77 4.50
C LEU A 125 -7.78 -8.45 3.12
N GLU A 126 -8.38 -7.50 2.40
CA GLU A 126 -7.89 -7.07 1.09
C GLU A 126 -6.44 -6.55 1.16
N ASN A 127 -6.13 -5.69 2.14
CA ASN A 127 -4.78 -5.16 2.33
C ASN A 127 -3.75 -6.25 2.67
N THR A 128 -4.14 -7.25 3.47
CA THR A 128 -3.28 -8.39 3.82
C THR A 128 -2.99 -9.26 2.60
N VAL A 129 -4.01 -9.55 1.78
CA VAL A 129 -3.83 -10.31 0.54
C VAL A 129 -2.92 -9.55 -0.43
N GLN A 130 -3.18 -8.26 -0.65
CA GLN A 130 -2.35 -7.42 -1.51
C GLN A 130 -0.90 -7.32 -1.00
N MET A 131 -0.69 -7.23 0.32
CA MET A 131 0.65 -7.20 0.90
C MET A 131 1.37 -8.54 0.67
N SER A 132 0.72 -9.67 0.93
CA SER A 132 1.32 -10.99 0.68
C SER A 132 1.71 -11.18 -0.79
N THR A 133 0.82 -10.80 -1.72
CA THR A 133 1.14 -10.82 -3.16
C THR A 133 2.30 -9.89 -3.50
N SER A 134 2.35 -8.69 -2.92
CA SER A 134 3.45 -7.75 -3.12
C SER A 134 4.78 -8.26 -2.58
N GLN A 135 4.79 -8.99 -1.46
CA GLN A 135 5.98 -9.59 -0.88
C GLN A 135 6.50 -10.72 -1.76
N GLN A 136 5.64 -11.66 -2.15
CA GLN A 136 6.04 -12.77 -3.01
C GLN A 136 6.51 -12.28 -4.40
N GLY A 137 5.78 -11.34 -5.01
CA GLY A 137 6.19 -10.73 -6.27
C GLY A 137 7.54 -10.02 -6.17
N ALA A 138 7.85 -9.40 -5.03
CA ALA A 138 9.14 -8.76 -4.80
C ALA A 138 10.29 -9.78 -4.70
N VAL A 139 10.07 -10.91 -4.03
CA VAL A 139 11.04 -12.02 -4.00
C VAL A 139 11.25 -12.56 -5.41
N ALA A 140 10.18 -12.80 -6.16
CA ALA A 140 10.25 -13.30 -7.53
C ALA A 140 11.08 -12.38 -8.45
N VAL A 141 10.86 -11.07 -8.40
CA VAL A 141 11.63 -10.08 -9.19
C VAL A 141 13.11 -10.09 -8.80
N ALA A 142 13.44 -10.16 -7.51
CA ALA A 142 14.82 -10.26 -7.06
C ALA A 142 15.51 -11.55 -7.54
N LEU A 143 14.80 -12.69 -7.48
CA LEU A 143 15.33 -13.97 -7.97
C LEU A 143 15.49 -13.99 -9.50
N ASP A 144 14.56 -13.38 -10.23
CA ASP A 144 14.66 -13.24 -11.68
C ASP A 144 15.89 -12.43 -12.09
N GLU A 145 16.19 -11.31 -11.39
CA GLU A 145 17.42 -10.54 -11.63
C GLU A 145 18.68 -11.38 -11.36
N LEU A 146 18.66 -12.22 -10.33
CA LEU A 146 19.76 -13.11 -9.98
C LEU A 146 19.84 -14.36 -10.86
N GLY A 147 18.86 -14.58 -11.75
CA GLY A 147 18.75 -15.78 -12.58
C GLY A 147 18.48 -17.05 -11.77
N ILE A 148 17.89 -16.94 -10.59
CA ILE A 148 17.54 -18.06 -9.71
C ILE A 148 16.13 -18.56 -10.09
N PRO A 149 15.97 -19.83 -10.53
CA PRO A 149 14.68 -20.35 -10.95
C PRO A 149 13.76 -20.64 -9.76
N TYR A 150 12.46 -20.39 -9.94
CA TYR A 150 11.39 -20.74 -9.00
C TYR A 150 10.17 -21.29 -9.76
N GLU A 151 9.23 -21.93 -9.05
CA GLU A 151 7.98 -22.42 -9.65
C GLU A 151 6.82 -21.47 -9.31
N ARG A 152 5.86 -21.35 -10.25
CA ARG A 152 4.65 -20.54 -10.05
C ARG A 152 3.49 -21.45 -9.65
N THR A 153 2.70 -21.00 -8.68
CA THR A 153 1.53 -21.73 -8.16
C THR A 153 0.34 -20.78 -8.08
N VAL A 154 -0.85 -21.34 -7.83
CA VAL A 154 -2.06 -20.55 -7.58
C VAL A 154 -2.57 -20.95 -6.21
N VAL A 155 -2.79 -19.99 -5.31
CA VAL A 155 -3.19 -20.28 -3.94
C VAL A 155 -4.59 -19.76 -3.65
N VAL A 156 -5.36 -20.52 -2.88
CA VAL A 156 -6.61 -20.07 -2.28
C VAL A 156 -6.30 -19.12 -1.14
N ALA A 157 -6.33 -17.81 -1.43
CA ALA A 157 -6.06 -16.76 -0.44
C ALA A 157 -7.20 -16.57 0.57
N GLY A 158 -8.42 -16.96 0.20
CA GLY A 158 -9.58 -16.85 1.08
C GLY A 158 -10.81 -17.49 0.49
N ILE A 159 -11.82 -17.70 1.32
CA ILE A 159 -13.11 -18.28 0.94
C ILE A 159 -14.19 -17.27 1.30
N GLU A 160 -15.07 -16.97 0.35
CA GLU A 160 -16.17 -16.03 0.57
C GLU A 160 -17.18 -16.59 1.58
N ASP A 161 -17.80 -15.73 2.37
CA ASP A 161 -18.89 -16.11 3.26
C ASP A 161 -20.05 -16.74 2.47
N GLY A 162 -20.41 -17.98 2.83
CA GLY A 162 -21.45 -18.75 2.13
C GLY A 162 -21.06 -19.27 0.75
N ALA A 163 -19.75 -19.33 0.44
CA ALA A 163 -19.24 -19.95 -0.77
C ALA A 163 -19.67 -21.42 -0.91
N ALA A 164 -19.87 -21.87 -2.15
CA ALA A 164 -20.19 -23.27 -2.41
C ALA A 164 -19.02 -24.18 -2.01
N SER A 165 -17.79 -23.72 -2.17
CA SER A 165 -16.57 -24.47 -1.90
C SER A 165 -16.13 -24.49 -0.43
N ALA A 166 -16.87 -23.86 0.49
CA ALA A 166 -16.42 -23.62 1.87
C ALA A 166 -16.17 -24.89 2.69
N ASP A 167 -16.86 -25.99 2.35
CA ASP A 167 -16.69 -27.29 3.03
C ASP A 167 -15.64 -28.19 2.36
N VAL A 168 -15.03 -27.76 1.25
CA VAL A 168 -14.12 -28.57 0.41
C VAL A 168 -12.73 -27.97 0.30
N LEU A 169 -12.65 -26.68 -0.02
CA LEU A 169 -11.39 -25.93 -0.12
C LEU A 169 -11.04 -25.32 1.22
N GLU A 170 -9.75 -25.14 1.45
CA GLU A 170 -9.20 -24.45 2.61
C GLU A 170 -8.32 -23.28 2.13
N ALA A 171 -8.24 -22.22 2.94
CA ALA A 171 -7.28 -21.16 2.67
C ALA A 171 -5.85 -21.73 2.81
N GLY A 172 -5.01 -21.44 1.81
CA GLY A 172 -3.68 -22.04 1.67
C GLY A 172 -3.61 -23.25 0.73
N ASP A 173 -4.73 -23.72 0.17
CA ASP A 173 -4.67 -24.73 -0.90
C ASP A 173 -3.97 -24.19 -2.14
N GLU A 174 -3.01 -24.95 -2.67
CA GLU A 174 -2.36 -24.66 -3.95
C GLU A 174 -3.10 -25.38 -5.09
N ILE A 175 -3.69 -24.65 -6.02
CA ILE A 175 -4.35 -25.21 -7.20
C ILE A 175 -3.31 -25.51 -8.28
N LEU A 176 -3.13 -26.80 -8.57
CA LEU A 176 -2.19 -27.29 -9.58
C LEU A 176 -2.86 -27.49 -10.94
N ALA A 177 -4.14 -27.88 -10.96
CA ALA A 177 -4.89 -28.11 -12.18
C ALA A 177 -6.41 -28.02 -11.99
N VAL A 178 -7.11 -27.60 -13.06
CA VAL A 178 -8.57 -27.62 -13.18
C VAL A 178 -8.94 -28.64 -14.26
N ARG A 179 -9.68 -29.69 -13.91
CA ARG A 179 -10.04 -30.81 -14.81
C ARG A 179 -8.83 -31.44 -15.53
N GLY A 180 -7.69 -31.51 -14.84
CA GLY A 180 -6.44 -32.03 -15.38
C GLY A 180 -5.67 -31.07 -16.29
N GLU A 181 -6.17 -29.85 -16.54
CA GLU A 181 -5.44 -28.79 -17.22
C GLU A 181 -4.66 -27.96 -16.19
N ARG A 182 -3.34 -27.90 -16.34
CA ARG A 182 -2.47 -27.11 -15.45
C ARG A 182 -2.79 -25.63 -15.56
N THR A 183 -2.82 -24.97 -14.41
CA THR A 183 -3.06 -23.54 -14.29
C THR A 183 -1.75 -22.79 -14.16
N ALA A 184 -1.55 -21.76 -14.99
CA ALA A 184 -0.34 -20.93 -14.93
C ALA A 184 -0.46 -19.82 -13.88
N ASP A 185 -1.68 -19.30 -13.69
CA ASP A 185 -1.98 -18.15 -12.84
C ASP A 185 -3.47 -18.17 -12.40
N ALA A 186 -3.82 -17.29 -11.47
CA ALA A 186 -5.16 -17.15 -10.91
C ALA A 186 -6.18 -16.78 -11.99
N ALA A 187 -5.82 -15.96 -12.98
CA ALA A 187 -6.71 -15.56 -14.06
C ALA A 187 -7.05 -16.72 -14.99
N ALA A 188 -6.07 -17.55 -15.34
CA ALA A 188 -6.23 -18.77 -16.12
C ALA A 188 -7.09 -19.78 -15.34
N THR A 189 -6.87 -19.91 -14.03
CA THR A 189 -7.69 -20.74 -13.14
C THR A 189 -9.15 -20.29 -13.15
N GLN A 190 -9.41 -19.00 -12.96
CA GLN A 190 -10.76 -18.44 -13.02
C GLN A 190 -11.42 -18.66 -14.39
N GLN A 191 -10.67 -18.49 -15.48
CA GLN A 191 -11.17 -18.73 -16.84
C GLN A 191 -11.55 -20.19 -17.07
N LEU A 192 -10.76 -21.15 -16.56
CA LEU A 192 -11.06 -22.58 -16.67
C LEU A 192 -12.30 -22.95 -15.86
N VAL A 193 -12.45 -22.37 -14.67
CA VAL A 193 -13.65 -22.55 -13.82
C VAL A 193 -14.87 -21.96 -14.49
N ALA A 194 -14.77 -20.76 -15.07
CA ALA A 194 -15.85 -20.04 -15.73
C ALA A 194 -16.44 -20.76 -16.96
N ARG A 195 -15.68 -21.67 -17.58
CA ARG A 195 -16.16 -22.51 -18.69
C ARG A 195 -17.14 -23.61 -18.24
N SER A 196 -17.31 -23.82 -16.94
CA SER A 196 -18.19 -24.83 -16.36
C SER A 196 -19.66 -24.41 -16.37
N VAL A 197 -20.55 -25.39 -16.25
CA VAL A 197 -21.97 -25.09 -16.02
C VAL A 197 -22.13 -24.64 -14.56
N PRO A 198 -22.79 -23.50 -14.28
CA PRO A 198 -23.05 -23.10 -12.90
C PRO A 198 -23.82 -24.18 -12.12
N GLY A 199 -23.35 -24.53 -10.92
CA GLY A 199 -23.93 -25.61 -10.12
C GLY A 199 -23.29 -26.99 -10.36
N GLU A 200 -22.39 -27.11 -11.33
CA GLU A 200 -21.58 -28.32 -11.56
C GLU A 200 -20.44 -28.41 -10.52
N GLU A 201 -20.07 -29.64 -10.15
CA GLU A 201 -18.85 -29.90 -9.42
C GLU A 201 -17.67 -30.05 -10.39
N ILE A 202 -16.57 -29.36 -10.10
CA ILE A 202 -15.35 -29.38 -10.90
C ILE A 202 -14.26 -30.16 -10.18
N ALA A 203 -13.56 -31.03 -10.92
CA ALA A 203 -12.38 -31.71 -10.40
C ALA A 203 -11.21 -30.73 -10.35
N LEU A 204 -10.65 -30.51 -9.17
CA LEU A 204 -9.42 -29.76 -8.94
C LEU A 204 -8.33 -30.70 -8.46
N THR A 205 -7.11 -30.51 -8.95
CA THR A 205 -5.91 -31.05 -8.32
C THR A 205 -5.34 -29.94 -7.45
N VAL A 206 -5.32 -30.16 -6.14
CA VAL A 206 -4.76 -29.20 -5.18
C VAL A 206 -3.62 -29.82 -4.40
N ARG A 207 -2.66 -29.02 -3.93
CA ARG A 207 -1.67 -29.43 -2.94
C ARG A 207 -2.03 -28.80 -1.60
N ARG A 208 -2.20 -29.66 -0.59
CA ARG A 208 -2.50 -29.26 0.79
C ARG A 208 -1.49 -29.92 1.72
N GLY A 209 -0.70 -29.12 2.43
CA GLY A 209 0.34 -29.65 3.33
C GLY A 209 1.39 -30.52 2.64
N GLY A 210 1.69 -30.25 1.37
CA GLY A 210 2.64 -31.01 0.55
C GLY A 210 2.09 -32.28 -0.10
N GLU A 211 0.83 -32.62 0.11
CA GLU A 211 0.17 -33.77 -0.54
C GLU A 211 -0.76 -33.31 -1.68
N ASP A 212 -0.63 -33.94 -2.85
CA ASP A 212 -1.52 -33.68 -3.99
C ASP A 212 -2.85 -34.44 -3.80
N LEU A 213 -3.96 -33.71 -3.76
CA LEU A 213 -5.33 -34.18 -3.56
C LEU A 213 -6.19 -33.88 -4.81
N GLU A 214 -7.09 -34.79 -5.14
CA GLU A 214 -8.11 -34.57 -6.17
C GLU A 214 -9.45 -34.28 -5.48
N LEU A 215 -9.95 -33.06 -5.62
CA LEU A 215 -11.16 -32.56 -4.96
C LEU A 215 -12.28 -32.30 -5.96
N SER A 216 -13.51 -32.67 -5.60
CA SER A 216 -14.73 -32.30 -6.34
C SER A 216 -15.29 -31.02 -5.74
N VAL A 217 -15.08 -29.88 -6.39
CA VAL A 217 -15.44 -28.56 -5.86
C VAL A 217 -16.73 -28.04 -6.50
N PRO A 218 -17.79 -27.76 -5.73
CA PRO A 218 -19.02 -27.23 -6.27
C PRO A 218 -18.85 -25.77 -6.72
N THR A 219 -19.58 -25.39 -7.78
CA THR A 219 -19.65 -24.01 -8.26
C THR A 219 -21.06 -23.43 -8.06
N ARG A 220 -21.16 -22.10 -8.01
CA ARG A 220 -22.43 -21.36 -8.02
C ARG A 220 -22.47 -20.34 -9.16
N GLU A 221 -23.67 -19.90 -9.52
CA GLU A 221 -23.83 -18.83 -10.49
C GLU A 221 -23.60 -17.46 -9.84
N VAL A 222 -22.70 -16.67 -10.43
CA VAL A 222 -22.49 -15.26 -10.11
C VAL A 222 -22.36 -14.50 -11.42
N ASP A 223 -23.26 -13.54 -11.66
CA ASP A 223 -23.34 -12.77 -12.91
C ASP A 223 -23.38 -13.66 -14.17
N GLY A 224 -24.11 -14.78 -14.12
CA GLY A 224 -24.24 -15.72 -15.23
C GLY A 224 -23.00 -16.61 -15.48
N THR A 225 -22.00 -16.56 -14.60
CA THR A 225 -20.75 -17.34 -14.71
C THR A 225 -20.60 -18.28 -13.52
N ALA A 226 -20.04 -19.47 -13.74
CA ALA A 226 -19.71 -20.40 -12.66
C ALA A 226 -18.53 -19.87 -11.83
N ARG A 227 -18.68 -19.81 -10.50
CA ARG A 227 -17.61 -19.45 -9.56
C ARG A 227 -17.61 -20.40 -8.36
N MET A 228 -16.42 -20.69 -7.82
CA MET A 228 -16.27 -21.50 -6.60
C MET A 228 -16.64 -20.70 -5.34
N GLY A 229 -16.46 -19.37 -5.39
CA GLY A 229 -16.59 -18.50 -4.21
C GLY A 229 -15.31 -18.43 -3.40
N VAL A 230 -14.16 -18.44 -4.06
CA VAL A 230 -12.84 -18.28 -3.44
C VAL A 230 -12.12 -17.08 -4.01
N VAL A 231 -11.27 -16.48 -3.18
CA VAL A 231 -10.27 -15.50 -3.59
C VAL A 231 -9.01 -16.28 -3.97
N LEU A 232 -8.62 -16.19 -5.24
CA LEU A 232 -7.38 -16.77 -5.73
C LEU A 232 -6.30 -15.70 -5.75
N ALA A 233 -5.08 -16.09 -5.39
CA ALA A 233 -3.88 -15.29 -5.56
C ALA A 233 -2.84 -16.09 -6.33
N ASP A 234 -2.00 -15.40 -7.09
CA ASP A 234 -0.78 -15.99 -7.64
C ASP A 234 0.20 -16.23 -6.48
N GLY A 235 0.83 -17.40 -6.50
CA GLY A 235 1.79 -17.85 -5.51
C GLY A 235 3.08 -18.34 -6.17
N TYR A 236 4.08 -18.54 -5.33
CA TYR A 236 5.41 -18.91 -5.75
C TYR A 236 5.99 -20.00 -4.85
N GLU A 237 6.67 -20.98 -5.44
CA GLU A 237 7.49 -21.94 -4.73
C GLU A 237 8.97 -21.60 -5.00
N PHE A 238 9.58 -20.93 -4.02
CA PHE A 238 10.98 -20.52 -4.08
C PHE A 238 11.91 -21.67 -3.69
N PRO A 239 13.15 -21.72 -4.22
CA PRO A 239 14.09 -22.79 -3.94
C PRO A 239 14.66 -22.79 -2.50
N PHE A 240 14.34 -21.76 -1.72
CA PHE A 240 14.72 -21.56 -0.33
C PHE A 240 13.69 -20.64 0.33
N ASP A 241 13.68 -20.60 1.66
CA ASP A 241 12.66 -19.87 2.42
C ASP A 241 13.02 -18.38 2.48
N VAL A 242 12.11 -17.52 2.02
CA VAL A 242 12.22 -16.05 2.11
C VAL A 242 10.99 -15.50 2.82
N GLY A 243 11.20 -14.96 4.02
CA GLY A 243 10.17 -14.29 4.83
C GLY A 243 10.28 -12.78 4.73
N ILE A 244 9.13 -12.09 4.63
CA ILE A 244 9.04 -10.63 4.75
C ILE A 244 7.97 -10.27 5.78
N SER A 245 8.37 -9.60 6.85
CA SER A 245 7.53 -9.32 8.03
C SER A 245 7.53 -7.84 8.38
N VAL A 246 6.37 -7.18 8.21
CA VAL A 246 6.20 -5.73 8.47
C VAL A 246 5.04 -5.41 9.42
N GLY A 247 4.64 -6.38 10.24
CA GLY A 247 3.54 -6.23 11.21
C GLY A 247 2.20 -5.87 10.55
N ASP A 248 1.48 -4.90 11.10
CA ASP A 248 0.14 -4.48 10.66
C ASP A 248 0.16 -3.51 9.45
N ILE A 249 1.28 -3.40 8.73
CA ILE A 249 1.40 -2.52 7.57
C ILE A 249 0.80 -3.21 6.35
N GLY A 250 -0.16 -2.55 5.70
CA GLY A 250 -0.90 -3.09 4.57
C GLY A 250 -0.66 -2.33 3.26
N GLY A 251 -1.04 -2.97 2.16
CA GLY A 251 -1.04 -2.39 0.81
C GLY A 251 0.24 -2.67 0.00
N PRO A 252 0.16 -2.73 -1.33
CA PRO A 252 1.23 -3.29 -2.19
C PRO A 252 2.39 -2.31 -2.47
N SER A 253 2.39 -1.13 -1.85
CA SER A 253 3.26 -0.01 -2.28
C SER A 253 4.73 -0.12 -1.86
N ALA A 254 5.10 -1.21 -1.19
CA ALA A 254 6.45 -1.50 -0.73
C ALA A 254 7.18 -2.52 -1.64
N GLY A 255 6.50 -3.09 -2.65
CA GLY A 255 7.06 -4.13 -3.51
C GLY A 255 8.42 -3.79 -4.11
N LEU A 256 8.62 -2.56 -4.60
CA LEU A 256 9.92 -2.13 -5.11
C LEU A 256 11.03 -2.23 -4.03
N MET A 257 10.77 -1.71 -2.83
CA MET A 257 11.78 -1.67 -1.77
C MET A 257 12.07 -3.08 -1.23
N PHE A 258 11.05 -3.94 -1.13
CA PHE A 258 11.25 -5.35 -0.81
C PHE A 258 12.11 -6.06 -1.85
N SER A 259 11.90 -5.77 -3.15
CA SER A 259 12.67 -6.41 -4.23
C SER A 259 14.15 -6.05 -4.12
N LEU A 260 14.45 -4.76 -3.91
CA LEU A 260 15.83 -4.27 -3.75
C LEU A 260 16.49 -4.86 -2.49
N SER A 261 15.75 -4.97 -1.39
CA SER A 261 16.29 -5.52 -0.15
C SER A 261 16.53 -7.02 -0.21
N VAL A 262 15.66 -7.80 -0.87
CA VAL A 262 15.90 -9.23 -1.10
C VAL A 262 17.11 -9.42 -2.03
N TYR A 263 17.24 -8.60 -3.07
CA TYR A 263 18.41 -8.61 -3.95
C TYR A 263 19.71 -8.30 -3.18
N ASP A 264 19.69 -7.27 -2.33
CA ASP A 264 20.83 -6.87 -1.48
C ASP A 264 21.26 -8.00 -0.53
N GLU A 265 20.32 -8.61 0.20
CA GLU A 265 20.61 -9.74 1.11
C GLU A 265 21.21 -10.95 0.36
N LEU A 266 20.88 -11.15 -0.92
CA LEU A 266 21.35 -12.27 -1.74
C LEU A 266 22.62 -11.97 -2.56
N THR A 267 23.17 -10.75 -2.50
CA THR A 267 24.34 -10.35 -3.30
C THR A 267 25.52 -9.84 -2.47
N GLU A 268 26.73 -10.10 -2.96
CA GLU A 268 27.94 -9.56 -2.32
C GLU A 268 28.03 -8.05 -2.48
N GLY A 269 28.11 -7.35 -1.35
CA GLY A 269 28.33 -5.91 -1.27
C GLY A 269 27.04 -5.17 -0.95
N ALA A 270 27.15 -4.14 -0.11
CA ALA A 270 26.01 -3.35 0.31
C ALA A 270 25.48 -2.50 -0.85
N LEU A 271 24.31 -2.83 -1.37
CA LEU A 271 23.61 -2.10 -2.42
C LEU A 271 23.41 -0.62 -2.04
N PRO A 272 23.02 -0.25 -0.80
CA PRO A 272 22.88 1.15 -0.42
C PRO A 272 24.23 1.85 -0.21
N GLY A 273 25.33 1.11 -0.05
CA GLY A 273 26.69 1.65 0.14
C GLY A 273 26.82 2.67 1.28
N GLY A 274 26.16 2.42 2.41
CA GLY A 274 26.17 3.32 3.59
C GLY A 274 25.24 4.52 3.46
N ARG A 275 24.37 4.57 2.45
CA ARG A 275 23.40 5.66 2.23
C ARG A 275 22.03 5.35 2.83
N GLU A 276 21.27 6.41 3.10
CA GLU A 276 19.88 6.32 3.56
C GLU A 276 18.94 6.59 2.38
N ILE A 277 18.47 5.50 1.76
CA ILE A 277 17.64 5.55 0.54
C ILE A 277 16.24 5.08 0.91
N ALA A 278 15.24 5.92 0.67
CA ALA A 278 13.84 5.55 0.81
C ALA A 278 13.20 5.34 -0.56
N GLY A 279 12.03 4.72 -0.60
CA GLY A 279 11.25 4.64 -1.82
C GLY A 279 9.87 4.06 -1.64
N THR A 280 9.17 3.96 -2.76
CA THR A 280 7.86 3.33 -2.86
C THR A 280 7.61 2.92 -4.31
N GLY A 281 6.67 2.00 -4.51
CA GLY A 281 6.27 1.51 -5.81
C GLY A 281 5.68 0.12 -5.66
N THR A 282 4.56 -0.14 -6.34
CA THR A 282 4.19 -1.54 -6.56
C THR A 282 5.18 -2.14 -7.55
N ILE A 283 5.36 -3.46 -7.51
CA ILE A 283 6.22 -4.16 -8.46
C ILE A 283 5.38 -5.23 -9.17
N ALA A 284 5.43 -5.22 -10.49
CA ALA A 284 4.87 -6.29 -11.31
C ALA A 284 5.92 -7.41 -11.50
N GLU A 285 5.48 -8.60 -11.88
CA GLU A 285 6.36 -9.76 -12.09
C GLU A 285 7.44 -9.51 -13.14
N ASP A 286 7.18 -8.66 -14.14
CA ASP A 286 8.15 -8.30 -15.18
C ASP A 286 9.12 -7.20 -14.74
N GLY A 287 9.12 -6.85 -13.45
CA GLY A 287 9.94 -5.80 -12.87
C GLY A 287 9.40 -4.39 -13.13
N ALA A 288 8.22 -4.20 -13.73
CA ALA A 288 7.66 -2.87 -13.91
C ALA A 288 7.23 -2.23 -12.56
N VAL A 289 7.63 -0.98 -12.34
CA VAL A 289 7.27 -0.21 -11.14
C VAL A 289 5.96 0.52 -11.39
N GLY A 290 4.96 0.19 -10.58
CA GLY A 290 3.62 0.78 -10.69
C GLY A 290 3.39 1.99 -9.76
N PRO A 291 2.32 2.77 -10.04
CA PRO A 291 1.98 3.96 -9.29
C PRO A 291 1.47 3.62 -7.88
N ILE A 292 1.51 4.60 -7.00
CA ILE A 292 1.03 4.49 -5.62
C ILE A 292 0.20 5.71 -5.22
N GLY A 293 -0.55 5.58 -4.13
CA GLY A 293 -1.21 6.70 -3.47
C GLY A 293 -0.31 7.38 -2.43
N GLY A 294 -0.50 8.69 -2.24
CA GLY A 294 0.09 9.43 -1.11
C GLY A 294 1.57 9.71 -1.22
N ILE A 295 2.11 9.86 -2.44
CA ILE A 295 3.55 10.04 -2.65
C ILE A 295 4.12 11.28 -1.93
N ARG A 296 3.33 12.35 -1.81
CA ARG A 296 3.74 13.57 -1.11
C ARG A 296 3.98 13.31 0.38
N GLN A 297 3.04 12.62 1.02
CA GLN A 297 3.10 12.20 2.41
C GLN A 297 4.27 11.25 2.64
N LYS A 298 4.50 10.31 1.72
CA LYS A 298 5.62 9.37 1.76
C LYS A 298 6.98 10.05 1.64
N MET A 299 7.14 11.03 0.74
CA MET A 299 8.38 11.81 0.66
C MET A 299 8.65 12.59 1.94
N ILE A 300 7.61 13.16 2.57
CA ILE A 300 7.75 13.82 3.88
C ILE A 300 8.19 12.82 4.95
N GLY A 301 7.51 11.67 5.04
CA GLY A 301 7.84 10.61 6.00
C GLY A 301 9.26 10.06 5.80
N ALA A 302 9.70 9.86 4.56
CA ALA A 302 11.08 9.50 4.23
C ALA A 302 12.07 10.54 4.74
N ARG A 303 11.80 11.83 4.48
CA ARG A 303 12.70 12.90 4.92
C ARG A 303 12.75 13.02 6.44
N ASP A 304 11.60 12.90 7.11
CA ASP A 304 11.51 12.92 8.57
C ASP A 304 12.26 11.74 9.22
N ALA A 305 12.35 10.61 8.52
CA ALA A 305 13.12 9.43 8.94
C ALA A 305 14.63 9.51 8.65
N GLY A 306 15.09 10.58 7.99
CA GLY A 306 16.52 10.83 7.71
C GLY A 306 16.95 10.57 6.26
N ALA A 307 16.08 10.04 5.40
CA ALA A 307 16.44 9.74 4.01
C ALA A 307 16.95 10.98 3.27
N ASP A 308 18.04 10.79 2.52
CA ASP A 308 18.60 11.80 1.61
C ASP A 308 18.14 11.57 0.17
N TYR A 309 17.76 10.33 -0.16
CA TYR A 309 17.33 9.91 -1.49
C TYR A 309 15.97 9.23 -1.45
N PHE A 310 15.20 9.39 -2.52
CA PHE A 310 13.88 8.79 -2.67
C PHE A 310 13.68 8.21 -4.08
N LEU A 311 13.38 6.93 -4.18
CA LEU A 311 12.99 6.28 -5.43
C LEU A 311 11.46 6.41 -5.61
N ALA A 312 11.04 7.09 -6.68
CA ALA A 312 9.65 7.39 -6.98
C ALA A 312 9.20 6.74 -8.30
N PRO A 313 8.01 6.12 -8.36
CA PRO A 313 7.44 5.64 -9.62
C PRO A 313 7.25 6.79 -10.61
N GLY A 314 7.67 6.60 -11.86
CA GLY A 314 7.54 7.67 -12.88
C GLY A 314 6.11 8.13 -13.12
N GLN A 315 5.13 7.23 -12.95
CA GLN A 315 3.71 7.55 -13.05
C GLN A 315 3.20 8.51 -11.96
N ASN A 316 3.95 8.71 -10.87
CA ASN A 316 3.63 9.67 -9.83
C ASN A 316 4.37 11.02 -10.00
N CYS A 317 5.13 11.23 -11.09
CA CYS A 317 5.96 12.44 -11.22
C CYS A 317 5.17 13.76 -11.19
N ASP A 318 3.93 13.80 -11.67
CA ASP A 318 3.06 14.98 -11.58
C ASP A 318 2.77 15.39 -10.12
N GLU A 319 2.72 14.43 -9.21
CA GLU A 319 2.52 14.68 -7.78
C GLU A 319 3.82 15.02 -7.05
N VAL A 320 4.96 14.49 -7.54
CA VAL A 320 6.31 14.74 -7.02
C VAL A 320 6.78 16.15 -7.38
N ALA A 321 6.61 16.56 -8.64
CA ALA A 321 7.11 17.82 -9.16
C ALA A 321 6.59 19.00 -8.33
N GLY A 322 7.52 19.85 -7.85
CA GLY A 322 7.22 20.99 -6.99
C GLY A 322 6.81 20.68 -5.55
N ASN A 323 6.81 19.40 -5.15
CA ASN A 323 6.43 18.95 -3.80
C ASN A 323 7.56 18.20 -3.06
N VAL A 324 8.76 18.14 -3.64
CA VAL A 324 9.93 17.50 -3.02
C VAL A 324 10.31 18.24 -1.72
N PRO A 325 10.37 17.55 -0.57
CA PRO A 325 10.83 18.14 0.69
C PRO A 325 12.26 18.66 0.61
N SER A 326 12.56 19.75 1.32
CA SER A 326 13.92 20.30 1.36
C SER A 326 14.92 19.27 1.90
N GLY A 327 15.99 19.05 1.13
CA GLY A 327 17.05 18.10 1.48
C GLY A 327 16.77 16.65 1.08
N LEU A 328 15.67 16.38 0.38
CA LEU A 328 15.41 15.08 -0.25
C LEU A 328 15.71 15.18 -1.75
N GLN A 329 16.43 14.20 -2.30
CA GLN A 329 16.68 14.07 -3.74
C GLN A 329 15.83 12.92 -4.30
N VAL A 330 15.00 13.21 -5.29
CA VAL A 330 14.06 12.22 -5.84
C VAL A 330 14.53 11.72 -7.20
N VAL A 331 14.64 10.40 -7.34
CA VAL A 331 14.96 9.70 -8.58
C VAL A 331 13.69 9.05 -9.11
N ARG A 332 13.41 9.26 -10.39
CA ARG A 332 12.32 8.59 -11.10
C ARG A 332 12.77 7.19 -11.50
N VAL A 333 11.94 6.19 -11.23
CA VAL A 333 12.12 4.80 -11.66
C VAL A 333 10.82 4.25 -12.26
N ASP A 334 10.93 3.52 -13.35
CA ASP A 334 9.82 2.85 -14.03
C ASP A 334 9.97 1.31 -14.03
N THR A 335 11.17 0.80 -13.73
CA THR A 335 11.47 -0.64 -13.63
C THR A 335 12.40 -0.94 -12.45
N PHE A 336 12.45 -2.21 -12.04
CA PHE A 336 13.39 -2.73 -11.05
C PHE A 336 14.84 -2.43 -11.45
N ASP A 337 15.23 -2.71 -12.69
CA ASP A 337 16.59 -2.44 -13.20
C ASP A 337 17.00 -0.98 -13.04
N GLN A 338 16.09 -0.05 -13.33
CA GLN A 338 16.34 1.39 -13.13
C GLN A 338 16.52 1.75 -11.66
N ALA A 339 15.75 1.11 -10.77
CA ALA A 339 15.90 1.32 -9.34
C ALA A 339 17.20 0.72 -8.80
N LEU A 340 17.61 -0.44 -9.31
CA LEU A 340 18.89 -1.06 -9.01
C LEU A 340 20.04 -0.15 -9.47
N GLU A 341 20.05 0.26 -10.74
CA GLU A 341 21.06 1.18 -11.31
C GLU A 341 21.13 2.51 -10.53
N ALA A 342 19.97 3.08 -10.18
CA ALA A 342 19.91 4.29 -9.38
C ALA A 342 20.54 4.10 -8.00
N THR A 343 20.24 2.98 -7.33
CA THR A 343 20.74 2.69 -5.99
C THR A 343 22.25 2.47 -6.01
N GLU A 344 22.76 1.69 -6.97
CA GLU A 344 24.20 1.49 -7.17
C GLU A 344 24.93 2.80 -7.50
N SER A 345 24.35 3.64 -8.35
CA SER A 345 24.90 4.96 -8.71
C SER A 345 24.97 5.89 -7.49
N ILE A 346 23.92 5.93 -6.67
CA ILE A 346 23.88 6.70 -5.42
C ILE A 346 24.92 6.18 -4.42
N ALA A 347 25.04 4.86 -4.26
CA ALA A 347 26.05 4.24 -3.41
C ALA A 347 27.47 4.65 -3.84
N ALA A 348 27.76 4.56 -5.13
CA ALA A 348 29.07 4.86 -5.70
C ALA A 348 29.44 6.35 -5.67
N THR A 349 28.48 7.24 -5.94
CA THR A 349 28.76 8.66 -6.20
C THR A 349 28.31 9.60 -5.09
N GLY A 350 27.31 9.20 -4.29
CA GLY A 350 26.67 10.07 -3.30
C GLY A 350 25.90 11.25 -3.90
N THR A 351 25.40 11.12 -5.14
CA THR A 351 24.58 12.11 -5.82
C THR A 351 23.56 11.42 -6.73
N VAL A 352 22.54 12.17 -7.17
CA VAL A 352 21.58 11.72 -8.21
C VAL A 352 21.91 12.27 -9.59
N ASP A 353 23.07 12.91 -9.76
CA ASP A 353 23.48 13.52 -11.02
C ASP A 353 23.52 12.49 -12.17
N GLY A 354 22.79 12.77 -13.24
CA GLY A 354 22.68 11.90 -14.40
C GLY A 354 21.59 10.82 -14.30
N LEU A 355 20.94 10.68 -13.13
CA LEU A 355 19.77 9.81 -12.97
C LEU A 355 18.48 10.54 -13.41
N PRO A 356 17.44 9.79 -13.85
CA PRO A 356 16.15 10.38 -14.18
C PRO A 356 15.52 11.06 -12.96
N THR A 357 14.95 12.26 -13.15
CA THR A 357 14.19 12.96 -12.11
C THR A 357 12.77 13.25 -12.61
N CYS A 358 11.89 13.62 -11.68
CA CYS A 358 10.54 14.09 -12.01
C CYS A 358 10.48 15.58 -12.41
N GLU A 359 11.62 16.29 -12.43
CA GLU A 359 11.65 17.68 -12.86
C GLU A 359 11.86 17.78 -14.37
N GLY A 360 10.86 18.32 -15.10
CA GLY A 360 10.94 18.57 -16.54
C GLY A 360 10.29 17.53 -17.45
N SER A 361 9.47 16.63 -16.90
CA SER A 361 8.62 15.68 -17.63
C SER A 361 7.37 16.33 -18.24
#